data_AF-A0A8T5ATK1-F1
#
_entry.id   AF-A0A8T5ATK1-F1
#
_cell.length_a   1.000
_cell.length_b   1.000
_cell.length_c   1.000
_cell.angle_alpha   90.00
_cell.angle_beta   90.00
_cell.angle_gamma   90.00
#
_symmetry.space_group_name_H-M   'P 1'
#
loop_
_entity.id
_entity.type
_entity.pdbx_description
1 polymer ?
#
loop_
_entity_poly.entity_id
_entity_poly.type
_entity_poly.pdbx_seq_one_letter_code
_entity_poly.pdbx_strand_id
1 'polypeptide(L)'
;MKRILRKQKSTYIVGIFLCLLGITALIVALWKICPKFSTSQNLLSTFLSLLWTENINVGNLIELKLVYLVIFGDIALVFGFILWLLSRQWLIVPGKTVWYQCPFCKKRWKAVGDKALIHCPHCRQLVHPRIAEGEY
;
A
#
# COMPACT_ATOMS: atom_id res chain seq x y z
N MET A 1 -17.04 6.23 -13.61
CA MET A 1 -15.61 5.89 -13.35
C MET A 1 -15.46 4.71 -12.38
N LYS A 2 -15.04 3.55 -12.90
CA LYS A 2 -14.80 2.34 -12.09
C LYS A 2 -13.37 2.34 -11.56
N ARG A 3 -13.20 2.30 -10.24
CA ARG A 3 -11.90 2.10 -9.60
C ARG A 3 -11.63 0.60 -9.51
N ILE A 4 -10.49 0.13 -10.01
CA ILE A 4 -10.09 -1.27 -9.86
C ILE A 4 -8.92 -1.31 -8.89
N LEU A 5 -9.07 -2.09 -7.82
CA LEU A 5 -8.01 -2.34 -6.86
C LEU A 5 -7.06 -3.37 -7.48
N ARG A 6 -5.92 -2.91 -8.03
CA ARG A 6 -4.87 -3.82 -8.51
C ARG A 6 -3.83 -3.94 -7.42
N LYS A 7 -3.70 -5.15 -6.86
CA LYS A 7 -2.71 -5.46 -5.83
C LYS A 7 -1.38 -5.79 -6.50
N GLN A 8 -0.33 -5.02 -6.22
CA GLN A 8 1.01 -5.37 -6.68
C GLN A 8 1.57 -6.47 -5.78
N LYS A 9 1.57 -7.72 -6.27
CA LYS A 9 1.92 -8.92 -5.49
C LYS A 9 3.31 -8.80 -4.82
N SER A 10 4.29 -8.27 -5.54
CA SER A 10 5.68 -8.13 -5.04
C SER A 10 5.78 -7.17 -3.86
N THR A 11 5.29 -5.93 -3.99
CA THR A 11 5.33 -4.91 -2.92
C THR A 11 4.55 -5.35 -1.68
N TYR A 12 3.46 -6.09 -1.88
CA TYR A 12 2.69 -6.66 -0.78
C TYR A 12 3.46 -7.71 0.01
N ILE A 13 4.14 -8.64 -0.68
CA ILE A 13 4.94 -9.69 -0.03
C ILE A 13 6.11 -9.06 0.74
N VAL A 14 6.81 -8.10 0.13
CA VAL A 14 7.92 -7.37 0.76
C VAL A 14 7.44 -6.61 2.00
N GLY A 15 6.31 -5.89 1.92
CA GLY A 15 5.76 -5.17 3.06
C GLY A 15 5.38 -6.10 4.22
N ILE A 16 4.77 -7.26 3.94
CA ILE A 16 4.47 -8.26 4.98
C ILE A 16 5.76 -8.80 5.61
N PHE A 17 6.77 -9.12 4.79
CA PHE A 17 8.02 -9.65 5.29
C PHE A 17 8.73 -8.65 6.22
N LEU A 18 8.76 -7.36 5.85
CA LEU A 18 9.28 -6.30 6.73
C LEU A 18 8.49 -6.18 8.03
N CYS A 19 7.15 -6.24 7.98
CA CYS A 19 6.34 -6.21 9.20
C CYS A 19 6.63 -7.41 10.11
N LEU A 20 6.76 -8.61 9.54
CA LEU A 20 7.10 -9.82 10.30
C LEU A 20 8.47 -9.68 10.96
N LEU A 21 9.48 -9.20 10.22
CA LEU A 21 10.80 -8.94 10.79
C LEU A 21 10.75 -7.92 11.94
N GLY A 22 10.06 -6.79 11.76
CA GLY A 22 9.88 -5.79 12.81
C GLY A 22 9.20 -6.35 14.06
N ILE A 23 8.11 -7.10 13.88
CA ILE A 23 7.39 -7.75 14.99
C ILE A 23 8.29 -8.74 15.72
N THR A 24 9.04 -9.58 15.00
CA THR A 24 9.95 -10.55 15.63
C THR A 24 11.04 -9.86 16.43
N ALA A 25 11.62 -8.77 15.94
CA ALA A 25 12.62 -7.98 16.66
C ALA A 25 12.05 -7.40 17.97
N LEU A 26 10.83 -6.85 17.91
CA LEU A 26 10.14 -6.32 19.09
C LEU A 26 9.77 -7.41 20.11
N ILE A 27 9.33 -8.58 19.64
CA ILE A 27 9.04 -9.73 20.51
C ILE A 27 10.32 -10.20 21.23
N VAL A 28 11.45 -10.28 20.53
CA VAL A 28 12.74 -10.65 21.13
C VAL A 28 13.14 -9.63 22.19
N ALA A 29 12.99 -8.33 21.90
CA ALA A 29 13.26 -7.28 22.87
C ALA A 29 12.36 -7.42 24.12
N LEU A 30 11.05 -7.61 23.91
CA LEU A 30 10.08 -7.79 24.98
C LEU A 30 10.37 -9.03 25.81
N TRP A 31 10.72 -10.15 25.18
CA TRP A 31 11.07 -11.40 25.88
C TRP A 31 12.24 -11.19 26.84
N LYS A 32 13.24 -10.44 26.41
CA LYS A 32 14.44 -10.13 27.22
C LYS A 32 14.12 -9.29 28.45
N ILE A 33 13.15 -8.39 28.35
CA ILE A 33 12.76 -7.46 29.41
C ILE A 33 11.64 -8.05 30.30
N CYS A 34 10.84 -8.99 29.78
CA CYS A 34 9.72 -9.67 30.45
C CYS A 34 10.02 -10.14 31.89
N PRO A 35 11.13 -10.85 32.18
CA PRO A 35 11.41 -11.31 33.55
C PRO A 35 11.64 -10.17 34.56
N LYS A 36 12.02 -8.97 34.10
CA LYS A 36 12.32 -7.80 34.94
C LYS A 36 11.11 -6.91 35.20
N PHE A 37 10.06 -7.05 34.40
CA PHE A 37 8.81 -6.31 34.58
C PHE A 37 7.99 -6.81 35.78
N SER A 38 8.06 -8.11 36.07
CA SER A 38 7.29 -8.74 37.16
C SER A 38 7.62 -8.19 38.55
N THR A 39 8.71 -7.43 38.70
CA THR A 39 9.21 -6.91 39.98
C THR A 39 9.10 -5.38 40.11
N SER A 40 8.71 -4.65 39.05
CA SER A 40 8.75 -3.18 39.05
C SER A 40 7.37 -2.53 39.24
N GLN A 41 7.26 -1.53 40.12
CA GLN A 41 6.03 -0.75 40.31
C GLN A 41 5.72 0.19 39.14
N ASN A 42 6.74 0.68 38.42
CA ASN A 42 6.60 1.61 37.30
C ASN A 42 7.10 0.97 35.99
N LEU A 43 6.19 0.39 35.21
CA LEU A 43 6.51 -0.37 34.01
C LEU A 43 7.23 0.48 32.95
N LEU A 44 6.71 1.66 32.63
CA LEU A 44 7.19 2.46 31.50
C LEU A 44 8.61 3.03 31.74
N SER A 45 8.89 3.54 32.94
CA SER A 45 10.23 4.06 33.27
C SER A 45 11.27 2.95 33.34
N THR A 46 10.89 1.78 33.85
CA THR A 46 11.76 0.60 33.95
C THR A 46 12.05 0.02 32.56
N PHE A 47 11.06 0.02 31.67
CA PHE A 47 11.25 -0.34 30.27
C PHE A 47 12.25 0.58 29.58
N LEU A 48 12.09 1.90 29.71
CA LEU A 48 12.96 2.87 29.09
C LEU A 48 14.40 2.75 29.61
N SER A 49 14.59 2.58 30.92
CA SER A 49 15.92 2.40 31.48
C SER A 49 16.58 1.09 31.02
N LEU A 50 15.82 0.00 30.94
CA LEU A 50 16.30 -1.30 30.44
C LEU A 50 16.68 -1.25 28.96
N LEU A 51 15.94 -0.52 28.13
CA LEU A 51 16.30 -0.31 26.73
C LEU A 51 17.69 0.31 26.55
N TRP A 52 18.05 1.26 27.42
CA TRP A 52 19.31 2.01 27.35
C TRP A 52 20.49 1.31 28.01
N THR A 53 20.24 0.42 28.97
CA THR A 53 21.26 -0.24 29.79
C THR A 53 21.55 -1.67 29.38
N GLU A 54 20.58 -2.36 28.77
CA GLU A 54 20.71 -3.76 28.43
C GLU A 54 21.31 -3.94 27.04
N ASN A 55 22.31 -4.83 26.97
CA ASN A 55 22.92 -5.26 25.72
C ASN A 55 22.37 -6.62 25.32
N ILE A 56 22.20 -6.83 24.02
CA ILE A 56 21.95 -8.13 23.40
C ILE A 56 23.20 -8.52 22.64
N ASN A 57 23.67 -9.73 22.92
CA ASN A 57 24.71 -10.35 22.14
C ASN A 57 24.02 -11.08 20.97
N VAL A 58 24.19 -10.55 19.76
CA VAL A 58 23.69 -11.19 18.55
C VAL A 58 24.77 -12.19 18.10
N GLY A 59 24.71 -13.39 18.70
CA GLY A 59 25.78 -14.39 18.60
C GLY A 59 27.06 -13.99 19.35
N ASN A 60 28.16 -14.69 19.08
CA ASN A 60 29.48 -14.41 19.68
C ASN A 60 30.22 -13.21 19.04
N LEU A 61 29.64 -12.52 18.06
CA LEU A 61 30.36 -11.53 17.26
C LEU A 61 30.04 -10.06 17.58
N ILE A 62 28.83 -9.72 18.06
CA ILE A 62 28.42 -8.32 18.19
C ILE A 62 27.56 -8.11 19.44
N GLU A 63 27.99 -7.17 20.29
CA GLU A 63 27.17 -6.62 21.38
C GLU A 63 26.41 -5.40 20.87
N LEU A 64 25.08 -5.48 20.83
CA LEU A 64 24.21 -4.39 20.42
C LEU A 64 23.36 -3.94 21.60
N LYS A 65 23.29 -2.63 21.85
CA LYS A 65 22.32 -2.10 22.81
C LYS A 65 20.90 -2.48 22.36
N LEU A 66 20.08 -2.90 23.32
CA LEU A 66 18.68 -3.27 23.12
C LEU A 66 17.89 -2.16 22.41
N VAL A 67 18.23 -0.90 22.70
CA VAL A 67 17.64 0.29 22.03
C VAL A 67 17.76 0.24 20.50
N TYR A 68 18.87 -0.27 19.94
CA TYR A 68 19.06 -0.34 18.50
C TYR A 68 18.16 -1.39 17.86
N LEU A 69 17.90 -2.51 18.54
CA LEU A 69 16.98 -3.54 18.07
C LEU A 69 15.54 -2.99 18.00
N VAL A 70 15.13 -2.22 19.01
CA VAL A 70 13.81 -1.59 19.04
C VAL A 70 13.67 -0.53 17.95
N ILE A 71 14.66 0.36 17.80
CA ILE A 71 14.67 1.35 16.71
C ILE A 71 14.58 0.67 15.34
N PHE A 72 15.38 -0.39 15.12
CA PHE A 72 15.34 -1.15 13.87
C PHE A 72 13.98 -1.81 13.65
N GLY A 73 13.40 -2.41 14.69
CA GLY A 73 12.07 -3.02 14.66
C GLY A 73 10.98 -2.01 14.28
N ASP A 74 10.99 -0.84 14.93
CA ASP A 74 10.03 0.24 14.66
C ASP A 74 10.15 0.76 13.22
N ILE A 75 11.38 1.02 12.76
CA ILE A 75 11.64 1.45 11.38
C ILE A 75 11.11 0.39 10.40
N ALA A 76 11.47 -0.89 10.58
CA ALA A 76 11.02 -1.96 9.72
C ALA A 76 9.48 -2.09 9.67
N LEU A 77 8.82 -1.90 10.82
CA LEU A 77 7.36 -1.96 10.94
C LEU A 77 6.69 -0.79 10.22
N VAL A 78 7.18 0.44 10.42
CA VAL A 78 6.67 1.64 9.73
C VAL A 78 6.83 1.51 8.22
N PHE A 79 8.02 1.14 7.74
CA PHE A 79 8.26 0.95 6.31
C PHE A 79 7.44 -0.21 5.73
N GLY A 80 7.34 -1.33 6.45
CA GLY A 80 6.51 -2.47 6.06
C GLY A 80 5.03 -2.09 5.92
N PHE A 81 4.51 -1.30 6.85
CA PHE A 81 3.13 -0.81 6.82
C PHE A 81 2.89 0.16 5.66
N ILE A 82 3.82 1.10 5.40
CA ILE A 82 3.74 2.01 4.27
C ILE A 82 3.75 1.24 2.95
N LEU A 83 4.68 0.28 2.77
CA LEU A 83 4.75 -0.55 1.57
C LEU A 83 3.49 -1.39 1.39
N TRP A 84 2.93 -1.91 2.49
CA TRP A 84 1.68 -2.66 2.46
C TRP A 84 0.50 -1.80 2.03
N LEU A 85 0.41 -0.54 2.49
CA LEU A 85 -0.59 0.42 2.03
C LEU A 85 -0.41 0.77 0.56
N LEU A 86 0.82 1.10 0.13
CA LEU A 86 1.15 1.45 -1.24
C LEU A 86 0.97 0.29 -2.23
N SER A 87 1.05 -0.97 -1.75
CA SER A 87 0.75 -2.14 -2.57
C SER A 87 -0.69 -2.17 -3.12
N ARG A 88 -1.59 -1.40 -2.49
CA ARG A 88 -2.98 -1.19 -2.93
C ARG A 88 -3.04 0.00 -3.89
N GLN A 89 -2.63 -0.22 -5.13
CA GLN A 89 -2.76 0.80 -6.16
C GLN A 89 -4.21 0.88 -6.64
N TRP A 90 -4.82 2.05 -6.42
CA TRP A 90 -6.12 2.40 -6.94
C TRP A 90 -5.96 2.91 -8.37
N LEU A 91 -6.04 2.01 -9.34
CA LEU A 91 -6.01 2.41 -10.74
C LEU A 91 -7.41 2.88 -11.14
N ILE A 92 -7.50 4.13 -11.58
CA ILE A 92 -8.69 4.65 -12.26
C ILE A 92 -8.65 4.06 -13.66
N VAL A 93 -9.47 3.04 -13.89
CA VAL A 93 -9.56 2.44 -15.21
C VAL A 93 -10.49 3.32 -16.05
N PRO A 94 -10.04 3.80 -17.23
CA PRO A 94 -10.91 4.54 -18.13
C PRO A 94 -12.14 3.67 -18.44
N GLY A 95 -13.32 4.27 -18.45
CA GLY A 95 -14.58 3.56 -18.72
C GLY A 95 -14.53 2.73 -20.01
N LYS A 96 -15.45 1.77 -20.16
CA LYS A 96 -15.51 0.91 -21.35
C LYS A 96 -15.46 1.78 -22.61
N THR A 97 -14.56 1.44 -23.53
CA THR A 97 -14.51 2.08 -24.85
C THR A 97 -15.67 1.56 -25.67
N VAL A 98 -16.53 2.47 -26.12
CA VAL A 98 -17.69 2.17 -26.95
C VAL A 98 -17.53 2.82 -28.31
N TRP A 99 -18.15 2.22 -29.32
CA TRP A 99 -18.26 2.82 -30.64
C TRP A 99 -19.44 3.78 -30.67
N TYR A 100 -19.15 5.03 -30.98
CA TYR A 100 -20.14 6.06 -31.19
C TYR A 100 -20.35 6.27 -32.68
N GLN A 101 -21.59 6.50 -33.07
CA GLN A 101 -21.96 6.92 -34.42
C GLN A 101 -22.56 8.33 -34.40
N CYS A 102 -22.07 9.19 -35.30
CA CYS A 102 -22.58 10.56 -35.42
C CYS A 102 -23.95 10.53 -36.10
N PRO A 103 -24.98 11.20 -35.55
CA PRO A 103 -26.27 11.30 -36.23
C PRO A 103 -26.20 12.13 -37.54
N PHE A 104 -25.27 13.08 -37.62
CA PHE A 104 -25.12 13.96 -38.79
C PHE A 104 -24.24 13.35 -39.87
N CYS A 105 -22.97 13.04 -39.55
CA CYS A 105 -22.01 12.56 -40.55
C CYS A 105 -21.99 11.03 -40.72
N LYS A 106 -22.77 10.28 -39.91
CA LYS A 106 -22.85 8.81 -39.89
C LYS A 106 -21.53 8.05 -39.67
N LYS A 107 -20.39 8.76 -39.51
CA LYS A 107 -19.09 8.17 -39.21
C LYS A 107 -19.03 7.65 -37.78
N ARG A 108 -18.26 6.58 -37.58
CA ARG A 108 -18.07 5.91 -36.30
C ARG A 108 -16.70 6.24 -35.71
N TRP A 109 -16.62 6.40 -34.40
CA TRP A 109 -15.35 6.57 -33.68
C TRP A 109 -15.40 5.89 -32.30
N LYS A 110 -14.23 5.57 -31.74
CA LYS A 110 -14.10 5.01 -30.39
C LYS A 110 -13.93 6.13 -29.37
N ALA A 111 -14.71 6.12 -28.29
CA ALA A 111 -14.48 6.98 -27.13
C ALA A 111 -14.94 6.30 -25.83
N VAL A 112 -14.61 6.91 -24.68
CA VAL A 112 -15.00 6.40 -23.36
C VAL A 112 -16.50 6.64 -23.12
N GLY A 113 -17.23 5.59 -22.75
CA GLY A 113 -18.70 5.53 -22.68
C GLY A 113 -19.42 6.42 -21.65
N ASP A 114 -18.71 7.33 -20.96
CA ASP A 114 -19.24 8.09 -19.81
C ASP A 114 -19.75 9.50 -20.20
N LYS A 115 -19.85 9.86 -21.50
CA LYS A 115 -20.20 11.23 -21.93
C LYS A 115 -21.47 11.27 -22.79
N ALA A 116 -22.47 12.02 -22.30
CA ALA A 116 -23.75 12.23 -23.01
C ALA A 116 -23.62 13.15 -24.23
N LEU A 117 -22.80 14.22 -24.14
CA LEU A 117 -22.47 15.09 -25.28
C LEU A 117 -20.97 15.02 -25.58
N ILE A 118 -20.62 14.83 -26.84
CA ILE A 118 -19.24 14.74 -27.31
C ILE A 118 -19.10 15.50 -28.62
N HIS A 119 -18.00 16.23 -28.82
CA HIS A 119 -17.67 16.75 -30.14
C HIS A 119 -17.28 15.61 -31.08
N CYS A 120 -17.97 15.51 -32.22
CA CYS A 120 -17.59 14.54 -33.24
C CYS A 120 -16.24 14.94 -33.84
N PRO A 121 -15.23 14.05 -33.90
CA PRO A 121 -13.92 14.37 -34.46
C PRO A 121 -13.96 14.69 -35.96
N HIS A 122 -15.01 14.24 -36.65
CA HIS A 122 -15.14 14.41 -38.10
C HIS A 122 -15.87 15.70 -38.50
N CYS A 123 -17.00 16.02 -37.89
CA CYS A 123 -17.77 17.24 -38.21
C CYS A 123 -17.57 18.38 -37.20
N ARG A 124 -16.82 18.15 -36.11
CA ARG A 124 -16.56 19.09 -35.01
C ARG A 124 -17.80 19.63 -34.28
N GLN A 125 -18.99 19.16 -34.64
CA GLN A 125 -20.24 19.52 -33.98
C GLN A 125 -20.37 18.80 -32.64
N LEU A 126 -20.99 19.47 -31.68
CA LEU A 126 -21.41 18.87 -30.42
C LEU A 126 -22.65 18.01 -30.69
N VAL A 127 -22.56 16.71 -30.43
CA VAL A 127 -23.63 15.77 -30.76
C VAL A 127 -23.96 14.89 -29.55
N HIS A 128 -25.19 14.38 -29.53
CA HIS A 128 -25.57 13.19 -28.76
C HIS A 128 -25.32 11.97 -29.65
N PRO A 129 -24.13 11.33 -29.55
CA PRO A 129 -23.82 10.21 -30.40
C PRO A 129 -24.70 9.00 -30.04
N ARG A 130 -25.12 8.23 -31.05
CA ARG A 130 -25.75 6.93 -30.79
C ARG A 130 -24.66 5.91 -30.50
N ILE A 131 -24.84 5.09 -29.49
CA ILE A 131 -23.98 3.94 -29.25
C ILE A 131 -24.28 2.96 -30.39
N ALA A 132 -23.29 2.74 -31.25
CA ALA A 132 -23.36 1.67 -32.22
C ALA A 132 -23.02 0.40 -31.46
N GLU A 133 -24.05 -0.30 -30.98
CA GLU A 133 -23.91 -1.68 -30.53
C GLU A 133 -23.52 -2.51 -31.76
N GLY A 134 -22.21 -2.65 -31.95
CA GLY A 134 -21.65 -3.54 -32.94
C GLY A 134 -21.51 -4.91 -32.31
N GLU A 135 -22.35 -5.82 -32.80
CA GLU A 135 -22.30 -7.28 -32.65
C GLU A 135 -20.86 -7.80 -32.68
N TYR A 136 -20.58 -8.78 -31.81
CA TYR A 136 -19.37 -9.59 -31.86
C TYR A 136 -19.32 -10.39 -33.16
#